data_AF-A0A1F3WWP1-F1
#
_entry.id   AF-A0A1F3WWP1-F1
#
_cell.length_a   1.000
_cell.length_b   1.000
_cell.length_c   1.000
_cell.angle_alpha   90.00
_cell.angle_beta   90.00
_cell.angle_gamma   90.00
#
_symmetry.space_group_name_H-M   'P 1'
#
loop_
_entity.id
_entity.type
_entity.pdbx_description
1 polymer ?
#
loop_
_entity_poly.entity_id
_entity_poly.type
_entity_poly.pdbx_seq_one_letter_code
_entity_poly.pdbx_strand_id
1 'polypeptide(L)'
;MEKRRLLGFEKSFKMAENTLLDKRFLLGISKHDVPQDSLFAICERMGLQADYLSAFMDNLQNADIVHFGFEENESGCVYKVYLEYCAKYYSQKDTNKNNTNEPFQLHLAFKWNPLSHKAGTIARYIYHPRLSLTNIFERLSTIYSGAKDKFSFEIAKGIVNAASARLDANNLMYIEVSEEGNPRLSFDIKLYESNLRLCDINDFLSRIRQHYSTPAVQFEHMYNKIKTNRVVHLSGGVDREGKDFFTFYYAPDMS
;
A
#
# COMPACT_ATOMS: atom_id res chain seq x y z
N MET A 1 12.82 25.78 -15.16
CA MET A 1 12.55 24.83 -14.06
C MET A 1 12.27 23.48 -14.67
N GLU A 2 13.18 22.53 -14.52
CA GLU A 2 12.97 21.15 -14.96
C GLU A 2 11.84 20.55 -14.11
N LYS A 3 10.65 20.37 -14.69
CA LYS A 3 9.52 19.73 -14.00
C LYS A 3 9.96 18.32 -13.62
N ARG A 4 10.09 18.05 -12.32
CA ARG A 4 10.27 16.66 -11.84
C ARG A 4 9.07 15.84 -12.29
N ARG A 5 9.27 14.96 -13.26
CA ARG A 5 8.24 14.02 -13.75
C ARG A 5 7.87 12.95 -12.70
N LEU A 6 8.76 12.74 -11.73
CA LEU A 6 8.59 11.77 -10.66
C LEU A 6 8.08 12.47 -9.40
N LEU A 7 6.92 12.02 -8.90
CA LEU A 7 6.28 12.55 -7.70
C LEU A 7 6.75 11.84 -6.43
N GLY A 8 7.19 10.58 -6.53
CA GLY A 8 7.68 9.82 -5.39
C GLY A 8 8.26 8.48 -5.81
N PHE A 9 9.19 7.98 -4.98
CA PHE A 9 9.73 6.64 -5.08
C PHE A 9 9.74 6.02 -3.68
N GLU A 10 9.01 4.93 -3.52
CA GLU A 10 8.85 4.25 -2.24
C GLU A 10 9.38 2.83 -2.36
N LYS A 11 10.14 2.38 -1.36
CA LYS A 11 10.49 0.96 -1.21
C LYS A 11 9.58 0.33 -0.18
N SER A 12 9.38 -0.98 -0.29
CA SER A 12 8.66 -1.71 0.75
C SER A 12 9.25 -3.09 0.98
N PHE A 13 8.92 -3.67 2.13
CA PHE A 13 9.07 -5.10 2.35
C PHE A 13 7.75 -5.70 2.82
N LYS A 14 7.46 -6.93 2.41
CA LYS A 14 6.29 -7.70 2.84
C LYS A 14 6.75 -8.93 3.63
N MET A 15 6.11 -9.17 4.76
CA MET A 15 6.27 -10.38 5.55
C MET A 15 4.95 -11.15 5.58
N ALA A 16 5.06 -12.45 5.38
CA ALA A 16 3.99 -13.44 5.49
C ALA A 16 4.64 -14.77 5.87
N GLU A 17 3.83 -15.80 6.14
CA GLU A 17 4.32 -17.13 6.52
C GLU A 17 5.49 -17.61 5.63
N ASN A 18 6.63 -17.89 6.27
CA ASN A 18 7.92 -18.29 5.70
C ASN A 18 8.47 -17.39 4.58
N THR A 19 7.98 -16.15 4.49
CA THR A 19 8.21 -15.29 3.33
C THR A 19 8.66 -13.89 3.76
N LEU A 20 9.75 -13.41 3.15
CA LEU A 20 10.15 -12.01 3.13
C LEU A 20 10.36 -11.55 1.68
N LEU A 21 9.57 -10.59 1.24
CA LEU A 21 9.72 -9.95 -0.07
C LEU A 21 10.24 -8.53 0.14
N ASP A 22 11.52 -8.29 -0.10
CA ASP A 22 12.19 -6.99 0.10
C ASP A 22 12.54 -6.26 -1.21
N LYS A 23 12.37 -6.93 -2.35
CA LYS A 23 12.50 -6.37 -3.70
C LYS A 23 11.17 -5.82 -4.19
N ARG A 24 10.75 -4.71 -3.60
CA ARG A 24 9.47 -4.06 -3.92
C ARG A 24 9.63 -2.55 -3.96
N PHE A 25 9.02 -1.93 -4.96
CA PHE A 25 8.96 -0.48 -5.04
C PHE A 25 7.67 0.01 -5.69
N LEU A 26 7.39 1.29 -5.48
CA LEU A 26 6.33 2.05 -6.13
C LEU A 26 6.91 3.35 -6.66
N LEU A 27 6.61 3.68 -7.91
CA LEU A 27 7.06 4.90 -8.59
C LEU A 27 5.85 5.71 -9.04
N GLY A 28 5.70 6.94 -8.53
CA GLY A 28 4.60 7.83 -8.89
C GLY A 28 4.97 8.84 -9.97
N ILE A 29 4.08 8.99 -10.96
CA ILE A 29 4.22 9.93 -12.08
C ILE A 29 2.95 10.76 -12.19
N SER A 30 3.12 12.08 -12.27
CA SER A 30 2.03 13.01 -12.57
C SER A 30 1.47 12.72 -13.95
N LYS A 31 0.16 12.44 -14.06
CA LYS A 31 -0.48 12.23 -15.36
C LYS A 31 -0.36 13.46 -16.26
N HIS A 32 -0.27 14.66 -15.69
CA HIS A 32 -0.15 15.91 -16.43
C HIS A 32 1.23 16.13 -17.08
N ASP A 33 2.25 15.37 -16.69
CA ASP A 33 3.62 15.53 -17.19
C ASP A 33 4.00 14.47 -18.23
N VAL A 34 3.10 13.53 -18.55
CA VAL A 34 3.33 12.44 -19.51
C VAL A 34 2.14 12.31 -20.46
N PRO A 35 2.35 12.23 -21.79
CA PRO A 35 1.27 11.98 -22.74
C PRO A 35 0.55 10.66 -22.44
N GLN A 36 -0.77 10.66 -22.61
CA GLN A 36 -1.61 9.47 -22.38
C GLN A 36 -1.15 8.25 -23.21
N ASP A 37 -0.79 8.45 -24.47
CA ASP A 37 -0.26 7.38 -25.34
C ASP A 37 1.05 6.78 -24.82
N SER A 38 1.87 7.57 -24.12
CA SER A 38 3.08 7.06 -23.48
C SER A 38 2.76 6.17 -22.28
N LEU A 39 1.75 6.52 -21.47
CA LEU A 39 1.30 5.69 -20.36
C LEU A 39 0.69 4.37 -20.86
N PHE A 40 -0.09 4.42 -21.95
CA PHE A 40 -0.59 3.23 -22.65
C PHE A 40 0.57 2.34 -23.11
N ALA A 41 1.53 2.90 -23.85
CA ALA A 41 2.67 2.15 -24.38
C ALA A 41 3.55 1.54 -23.27
N ILE A 42 3.68 2.21 -22.12
CA ILE A 42 4.37 1.64 -20.95
C ILE A 42 3.60 0.41 -20.42
N CYS A 43 2.29 0.54 -20.20
CA CYS A 43 1.47 -0.56 -19.69
C CYS A 43 1.45 -1.77 -20.64
N GLU A 44 1.34 -1.52 -21.95
CA GLU A 44 1.41 -2.54 -22.99
C GLU A 44 2.79 -3.25 -22.98
N ARG A 45 3.89 -2.50 -22.93
CA ARG A 45 5.25 -3.08 -22.85
C ARG A 45 5.50 -3.86 -21.56
N MET A 46 4.82 -3.49 -20.47
CA MET A 46 4.85 -4.24 -19.22
C MET A 46 3.95 -5.49 -19.26
N GLY A 47 3.24 -5.74 -20.37
CA GLY A 47 2.45 -6.94 -20.59
C GLY A 47 1.06 -6.90 -19.94
N LEU A 48 0.48 -5.73 -19.72
CA LEU A 48 -0.90 -5.61 -19.26
C LEU A 48 -1.85 -6.17 -20.34
N GLN A 49 -2.75 -7.09 -19.97
CA GLN A 49 -3.64 -7.72 -20.95
C GLN A 49 -4.65 -6.72 -21.53
N ALA A 50 -5.09 -6.95 -22.79
CA ALA A 50 -5.91 -6.01 -23.56
C ALA A 50 -7.19 -5.54 -22.82
N ASP A 51 -7.91 -6.45 -22.16
CA ASP A 51 -9.12 -6.11 -21.41
C ASP A 51 -8.82 -5.15 -20.24
N TYR A 52 -7.72 -5.37 -19.52
CA TYR A 52 -7.29 -4.47 -18.46
C TYR A 52 -6.70 -3.17 -18.98
N LEU A 53 -6.09 -3.19 -20.16
CA LEU A 53 -5.58 -2.00 -20.81
C LEU A 53 -6.74 -1.07 -21.21
N SER A 54 -7.83 -1.61 -21.76
CA SER A 54 -9.05 -0.84 -22.01
C SER A 54 -9.60 -0.24 -20.71
N ALA A 55 -9.78 -1.06 -19.68
CA ALA A 55 -10.28 -0.60 -18.39
C ALA A 55 -9.36 0.46 -17.74
N PHE A 56 -8.04 0.31 -17.88
CA PHE A 56 -7.07 1.30 -17.43
C PHE A 56 -7.30 2.64 -18.13
N MET A 57 -7.46 2.65 -19.45
CA MET A 57 -7.66 3.86 -20.25
C MET A 57 -8.99 4.56 -19.91
N ASP A 58 -10.07 3.80 -19.73
CA ASP A 58 -11.37 4.36 -19.35
C ASP A 58 -11.33 5.08 -18.00
N ASN A 59 -10.50 4.58 -17.08
CA ASN A 59 -10.34 5.14 -15.73
C ASN A 59 -9.25 6.22 -15.66
N LEU A 60 -8.28 6.24 -16.58
CA LEU A 60 -7.14 7.16 -16.59
C LEU A 60 -7.57 8.62 -16.72
N GLN A 61 -8.66 8.91 -17.43
CA GLN A 61 -9.17 10.28 -17.62
C GLN A 61 -9.39 11.01 -16.30
N ASN A 62 -9.87 10.29 -15.27
CA ASN A 62 -10.25 10.83 -13.97
C ASN A 62 -9.11 10.79 -12.95
N ALA A 63 -8.01 10.12 -13.25
CA ALA A 63 -6.87 9.99 -12.35
C ALA A 63 -6.01 11.26 -12.36
N ASP A 64 -5.27 11.52 -11.29
CA ASP A 64 -4.31 12.63 -11.19
C ASP A 64 -2.86 12.12 -11.29
N ILE A 65 -2.61 10.93 -10.71
CA ILE A 65 -1.30 10.30 -10.62
C ILE A 65 -1.40 8.86 -11.11
N VAL A 66 -0.39 8.41 -11.85
CA VAL A 66 -0.18 7.00 -12.20
C VAL A 66 1.01 6.47 -11.43
N HIS A 67 0.84 5.38 -10.69
CA HIS A 67 1.95 4.71 -10.01
C HIS A 67 2.26 3.37 -10.65
N PHE A 68 3.55 3.06 -10.80
CA PHE A 68 4.05 1.76 -11.25
C PHE A 68 4.66 1.01 -10.08
N GLY A 69 4.12 -0.17 -9.78
CA GLY A 69 4.56 -1.02 -8.69
C GLY A 69 5.22 -2.29 -9.19
N PHE A 70 6.28 -2.71 -8.49
CA PHE A 70 6.99 -3.96 -8.74
C PHE A 70 7.13 -4.74 -7.45
N GLU A 71 7.00 -6.06 -7.56
CA GLU A 71 7.19 -7.02 -6.48
C GLU A 71 7.82 -8.28 -7.07
N GLU A 72 8.99 -8.67 -6.59
CA GLU A 72 9.64 -9.93 -6.95
C GLU A 72 9.57 -10.94 -5.81
N ASN A 73 9.34 -12.21 -6.15
CA ASN A 73 9.52 -13.36 -5.28
C ASN A 73 10.41 -14.41 -5.98
N GLU A 74 10.69 -15.54 -5.32
CA GLU A 74 11.59 -16.58 -5.84
C GLU A 74 11.15 -17.20 -7.17
N SER A 75 9.86 -17.13 -7.49
CA SER A 75 9.24 -17.80 -8.64
C SER A 75 8.73 -16.85 -9.73
N GLY A 76 8.88 -15.53 -9.55
CA GLY A 76 8.48 -14.55 -10.55
C GLY A 76 8.25 -13.15 -9.98
N CYS A 77 7.58 -12.33 -10.78
CA CYS A 77 7.29 -10.94 -10.42
C CYS A 77 5.81 -10.61 -10.61
N VAL A 78 5.35 -9.60 -9.88
CA VAL A 78 4.04 -8.99 -10.02
C VAL A 78 4.24 -7.52 -10.38
N TYR A 79 3.71 -7.14 -11.53
CA TYR A 79 3.62 -5.76 -11.97
C TYR A 79 2.29 -5.18 -11.57
N LYS A 80 2.29 -3.88 -11.28
CA LYS A 80 1.12 -3.14 -10.84
C LYS A 80 1.10 -1.78 -11.49
N VAL A 81 -0.06 -1.34 -11.92
CA VAL A 81 -0.31 0.07 -12.25
C VAL A 81 -1.48 0.57 -11.41
N TYR A 82 -1.30 1.71 -10.77
CA TYR A 82 -2.29 2.36 -9.91
C TYR A 82 -2.71 3.67 -10.53
N LEU A 83 -4.01 3.95 -10.50
CA LEU A 83 -4.62 5.24 -10.77
C LEU A 83 -5.00 5.86 -9.43
N GLU A 84 -4.45 7.01 -9.10
CA GLU A 84 -4.80 7.78 -7.90
C GLU A 84 -5.72 8.96 -8.25
N TYR A 85 -6.78 9.15 -7.47
CA TYR A 85 -7.81 10.17 -7.66
C TYR A 85 -7.69 11.29 -6.58
N CYS A 86 -6.56 11.99 -6.55
CA CYS A 86 -6.22 13.00 -5.56
C CYS A 86 -7.19 14.21 -5.52
N ALA A 87 -7.80 14.59 -6.65
CA ALA A 87 -8.67 15.76 -6.72
C ALA A 87 -9.83 15.67 -5.70
N LYS A 88 -10.41 14.47 -5.54
CA LYS A 88 -11.45 14.20 -4.54
C LYS A 88 -10.91 14.33 -3.12
N TYR A 89 -9.72 13.79 -2.86
CA TYR A 89 -9.05 13.88 -1.56
C TYR A 89 -8.80 15.33 -1.14
N TYR A 90 -8.22 16.15 -2.02
CA TYR A 90 -7.96 17.55 -1.73
C TYR A 90 -9.25 18.36 -1.58
N SER A 91 -10.30 18.05 -2.36
CA SER A 91 -11.60 18.70 -2.19
C SER A 91 -12.22 18.48 -0.81
N GLN A 92 -12.02 17.30 -0.20
CA GLN A 92 -12.52 16.99 1.15
C GLN A 92 -11.66 17.59 2.28
N LYS A 93 -10.41 17.98 1.99
CA LYS A 93 -9.55 18.69 2.94
C LYS A 93 -9.83 20.20 2.98
N ASP A 94 -10.52 20.74 1.99
CA ASP A 94 -10.87 22.17 1.94
C ASP A 94 -11.95 22.49 2.99
N THR A 95 -11.56 23.16 4.07
CA THR A 95 -12.43 23.51 5.21
C THR A 95 -13.56 24.48 4.85
N ASN A 96 -13.51 25.11 3.67
CA ASN A 96 -14.53 26.04 3.21
C ASN A 96 -15.72 25.35 2.52
N LYS A 97 -15.69 24.03 2.37
CA LYS A 97 -16.77 23.23 1.79
C LYS A 97 -17.42 22.34 2.85
N ASN A 98 -18.75 22.20 2.78
CA ASN A 98 -19.49 21.20 3.56
C ASN A 98 -19.08 19.80 3.08
N ASN A 99 -17.94 19.31 3.58
CA ASN A 99 -17.37 18.05 3.14
C ASN A 99 -18.06 16.89 3.85
N THR A 100 -18.55 15.94 3.06
CA THR A 100 -19.07 14.68 3.59
C THR A 100 -17.89 13.85 4.09
N ASN A 101 -18.05 13.19 5.25
CA ASN A 101 -17.08 12.18 5.73
C ASN A 101 -17.32 10.83 5.03
N GLU A 102 -17.82 10.86 3.79
CA GLU A 102 -18.18 9.65 3.04
C GLU A 102 -16.92 8.99 2.47
N PRO A 103 -16.80 7.66 2.61
CA PRO A 103 -15.72 6.91 1.97
C PRO A 103 -15.78 7.03 0.45
N PHE A 104 -14.61 7.09 -0.19
CA PHE A 104 -14.52 7.13 -1.65
C PHE A 104 -13.29 6.38 -2.17
N GLN A 105 -13.35 5.97 -3.44
CA GLN A 105 -12.23 5.30 -4.09
C GLN A 105 -11.08 6.30 -4.33
N LEU A 106 -9.97 6.07 -3.64
CA LEU A 106 -8.75 6.84 -3.78
C LEU A 106 -7.81 6.25 -4.82
N HIS A 107 -7.71 4.92 -4.88
CA HIS A 107 -6.93 4.24 -5.92
C HIS A 107 -7.70 3.11 -6.59
N LEU A 108 -7.37 2.89 -7.86
CA LEU A 108 -7.69 1.68 -8.61
C LEU A 108 -6.38 1.07 -9.09
N ALA A 109 -6.14 -0.21 -8.82
CA ALA A 109 -4.91 -0.87 -9.23
C ALA A 109 -5.19 -2.09 -10.12
N PHE A 110 -4.38 -2.25 -11.16
CA PHE A 110 -4.32 -3.45 -11.97
C PHE A 110 -3.04 -4.19 -11.59
N LYS A 111 -3.14 -5.47 -11.25
CA LYS A 111 -2.01 -6.31 -10.80
C LYS A 111 -1.92 -7.54 -11.69
N TRP A 112 -0.75 -7.84 -12.23
CA TRP A 112 -0.56 -9.02 -13.09
C TRP A 112 0.86 -9.59 -12.94
N ASN A 113 1.01 -10.87 -13.28
CA ASN A 113 2.32 -11.47 -13.45
C ASN A 113 2.59 -11.53 -14.96
N PRO A 114 3.64 -10.84 -15.48
CA PRO A 114 3.92 -10.79 -16.92
C PRO A 114 4.33 -12.15 -17.51
N LEU A 115 4.73 -13.11 -16.68
CA LEU A 115 5.11 -14.46 -17.08
C LEU A 115 3.94 -15.46 -17.02
N SER A 116 2.76 -15.03 -16.55
CA SER A 116 1.59 -15.88 -16.35
C SER A 116 0.52 -15.60 -17.42
N HIS A 117 -0.06 -16.66 -17.97
CA HIS A 117 -1.24 -16.55 -18.85
C HIS A 117 -2.56 -16.33 -18.09
N LYS A 118 -2.55 -16.37 -16.75
CA LYS A 118 -3.73 -16.07 -15.95
C LYS A 118 -4.07 -14.58 -16.03
N ALA A 119 -5.37 -14.28 -16.01
CA ALA A 119 -5.86 -12.91 -15.89
C ALA A 119 -5.28 -12.23 -14.63
N GLY A 120 -5.04 -10.92 -14.74
CA GLY A 120 -4.66 -10.08 -13.62
C GLY A 120 -5.77 -9.95 -12.57
N THR A 121 -5.59 -8.98 -11.67
CA THR A 121 -6.54 -8.67 -10.62
C THR A 121 -6.70 -7.17 -10.51
N ILE A 122 -7.95 -6.71 -10.37
CA ILE A 122 -8.27 -5.32 -10.07
C ILE A 122 -8.43 -5.18 -8.56
N ALA A 123 -7.75 -4.20 -7.97
CA ALA A 123 -7.87 -3.86 -6.57
C ALA A 123 -8.41 -2.44 -6.40
N ARG A 124 -9.35 -2.26 -5.46
CA ARG A 124 -9.96 -0.97 -5.14
C ARG A 124 -9.52 -0.54 -3.75
N TYR A 125 -9.11 0.72 -3.64
CA TYR A 125 -8.60 1.33 -2.42
C TYR A 125 -9.59 2.41 -1.99
N ILE A 126 -10.35 2.14 -0.95
CA ILE A 126 -11.37 3.04 -0.41
C ILE A 126 -10.78 3.80 0.76
N TYR A 127 -10.65 5.12 0.63
CA TYR A 127 -10.23 5.97 1.73
C TYR A 127 -11.43 6.31 2.63
N HIS A 128 -11.22 6.22 3.94
CA HIS A 128 -12.20 6.56 4.96
C HIS A 128 -11.76 7.84 5.70
N PRO A 129 -12.40 9.00 5.42
CA PRO A 129 -11.99 10.27 6.01
C PRO A 129 -12.25 10.34 7.51
N ARG A 130 -11.30 10.94 8.25
CA ARG A 130 -11.46 11.40 9.65
C ARG A 130 -11.95 10.30 10.61
N LEU A 131 -11.43 9.08 10.48
CA LEU A 131 -11.72 8.03 11.45
C LEU A 131 -11.03 8.34 12.79
N SER A 132 -11.75 8.10 13.89
CA SER A 132 -11.15 8.02 15.22
C SER A 132 -10.29 6.75 15.36
N LEU A 133 -9.37 6.71 16.33
CA LEU A 133 -8.60 5.49 16.61
C LEU A 133 -9.49 4.29 16.93
N THR A 134 -10.56 4.50 17.70
CA THR A 134 -11.53 3.45 18.02
C THR A 134 -12.13 2.86 16.74
N ASN A 135 -12.56 3.71 15.80
CA ASN A 135 -13.13 3.25 14.54
C ASN A 135 -12.09 2.54 13.65
N ILE A 136 -10.82 2.99 13.67
CA ILE A 136 -9.73 2.28 13.00
C ILE A 136 -9.56 0.89 13.61
N PHE A 137 -9.52 0.76 14.95
CA PHE A 137 -9.36 -0.52 15.62
C PHE A 137 -10.53 -1.47 15.40
N GLU A 138 -11.77 -0.98 15.39
CA GLU A 138 -12.94 -1.79 15.06
C GLU A 138 -12.81 -2.38 13.65
N ARG A 139 -12.44 -1.56 12.66
CA ARG A 139 -12.23 -2.01 11.28
C ARG A 139 -11.08 -3.00 11.14
N LEU A 140 -9.94 -2.74 11.79
CA LEU A 140 -8.84 -3.69 11.84
C LEU A 140 -9.26 -5.03 12.47
N SER A 141 -10.07 -4.98 13.53
CA SER A 141 -10.61 -6.19 14.16
C SER A 141 -11.54 -6.96 13.22
N THR A 142 -12.33 -6.28 12.38
CA THR A 142 -13.17 -6.92 11.36
C THR A 142 -12.32 -7.61 10.29
N ILE A 143 -11.27 -6.96 9.79
CA ILE A 143 -10.35 -7.54 8.78
C ILE A 143 -9.73 -8.84 9.29
N TYR A 144 -9.35 -8.90 10.56
CA TYR A 144 -8.74 -10.08 11.18
C TYR A 144 -9.73 -11.02 11.89
N SER A 145 -11.03 -10.83 11.74
CA SER A 145 -12.06 -11.60 12.48
C SER A 145 -12.03 -13.11 12.22
N GLY A 146 -11.58 -13.52 11.03
CA GLY A 146 -11.42 -14.94 10.65
C GLY A 146 -10.05 -15.54 11.00
N ALA A 147 -9.12 -14.77 11.55
CA ALA A 147 -7.80 -15.27 11.91
C ALA A 147 -7.89 -16.24 13.11
N LYS A 148 -7.03 -17.26 13.12
CA LYS A 148 -6.97 -18.27 14.19
C LYS A 148 -6.61 -17.66 15.55
N ASP A 149 -5.86 -16.58 15.54
CA ASP A 149 -5.48 -15.81 16.71
C ASP A 149 -5.63 -14.31 16.45
N LYS A 150 -5.42 -13.50 17.49
CA LYS A 150 -5.48 -12.03 17.40
C LYS A 150 -4.11 -11.39 17.15
N PHE A 151 -3.07 -12.16 16.80
CA PHE A 151 -1.70 -11.68 16.75
C PHE A 151 -1.55 -10.47 15.83
N SER A 152 -1.98 -10.59 14.57
CA SER A 152 -1.85 -9.52 13.58
C SER A 152 -2.74 -8.31 13.87
N PHE A 153 -3.91 -8.54 14.47
CA PHE A 153 -4.70 -7.43 15.00
C PHE A 153 -3.94 -6.64 16.07
N GLU A 154 -3.36 -7.31 17.08
CA GLU A 154 -2.65 -6.66 18.17
C GLU A 154 -1.35 -5.98 17.72
N ILE A 155 -0.64 -6.56 16.73
CA ILE A 155 0.52 -5.91 16.09
C ILE A 155 0.09 -4.62 15.38
N ALA A 156 -0.93 -4.68 14.52
CA ALA A 156 -1.41 -3.51 13.78
C ALA A 156 -1.85 -2.40 14.73
N LYS A 157 -2.64 -2.77 15.75
CA LYS A 157 -3.07 -1.87 16.83
C LYS A 157 -1.89 -1.23 17.57
N GLY A 158 -0.86 -2.02 17.91
CA GLY A 158 0.34 -1.54 18.57
C GLY A 158 1.10 -0.49 17.75
N ILE A 159 1.30 -0.75 16.46
CA ILE A 159 1.98 0.20 15.56
C ILE A 159 1.14 1.47 15.35
N VAL A 160 -0.17 1.34 15.17
CA VAL A 160 -1.06 2.50 15.05
C VAL A 160 -1.06 3.36 16.31
N ASN A 161 -1.06 2.75 17.50
CA ASN A 161 -0.90 3.47 18.77
C ASN A 161 0.45 4.21 18.87
N ALA A 162 1.54 3.57 18.43
CA ALA A 162 2.85 4.21 18.40
C ALA A 162 2.87 5.44 17.45
N ALA A 163 2.13 5.37 16.34
CA ALA A 163 2.00 6.48 15.40
C ALA A 163 1.12 7.61 15.97
N SER A 164 -0.01 7.27 16.60
CA SER A 164 -0.93 8.25 17.19
C SER A 164 -0.37 8.93 18.45
N ALA A 165 0.67 8.38 19.07
CA ALA A 165 1.41 9.10 20.11
C ALA A 165 2.20 10.31 19.55
N ARG A 166 2.39 10.38 18.24
CA ARG A 166 3.15 11.44 17.53
C ARG A 166 2.30 12.27 16.57
N LEU A 167 1.03 11.90 16.38
CA LEU A 167 0.08 12.53 15.46
C LEU A 167 -1.29 12.62 16.10
N ASP A 168 -2.06 13.66 15.75
CA ASP A 168 -3.50 13.58 15.94
C ASP A 168 -4.05 12.40 15.12
N ALA A 169 -4.78 11.52 15.80
CA ALA A 169 -5.43 10.37 15.19
C ALA A 169 -6.32 10.72 14.00
N ASN A 170 -6.96 11.90 14.01
CA ASN A 170 -7.81 12.37 12.92
C ASN A 170 -7.03 12.65 11.63
N ASN A 171 -5.69 12.69 11.70
CA ASN A 171 -4.81 12.87 10.56
C ASN A 171 -4.27 11.56 10.00
N LEU A 172 -4.57 10.40 10.63
CA LEU A 172 -4.22 9.10 10.08
C LEU A 172 -5.10 8.80 8.87
N MET A 173 -4.46 8.65 7.72
CA MET A 173 -5.14 8.28 6.48
C MET A 173 -5.33 6.77 6.45
N TYR A 174 -6.57 6.32 6.66
CA TYR A 174 -6.95 4.91 6.65
C TYR A 174 -7.64 4.53 5.34
N ILE A 175 -7.18 3.44 4.74
CA ILE A 175 -7.66 2.93 3.46
C ILE A 175 -8.00 1.45 3.60
N GLU A 176 -9.15 1.04 3.07
CA GLU A 176 -9.51 -0.38 2.91
C GLU A 176 -9.26 -0.82 1.47
N VAL A 177 -8.78 -2.05 1.31
CA VAL A 177 -8.35 -2.60 0.03
C VAL A 177 -9.05 -3.94 -0.20
N SER A 178 -9.79 -4.02 -1.30
CA SER A 178 -10.44 -5.23 -1.80
C SER A 178 -9.96 -5.58 -3.21
N GLU A 179 -10.10 -6.84 -3.59
CA GLU A 179 -9.77 -7.35 -4.93
C GLU A 179 -11.02 -7.96 -5.58
N GLU A 180 -11.27 -7.66 -6.85
CA GLU A 180 -12.44 -8.19 -7.56
C GLU A 180 -12.37 -9.71 -7.69
N GLY A 181 -13.49 -10.38 -7.37
CA GLY A 181 -13.58 -11.85 -7.40
C GLY A 181 -12.73 -12.55 -6.33
N ASN A 182 -12.28 -11.84 -5.29
CA ASN A 182 -11.36 -12.37 -4.28
C ASN A 182 -11.82 -11.99 -2.86
N PRO A 183 -11.88 -12.94 -1.89
CA PRO A 183 -12.24 -12.65 -0.49
C PRO A 183 -11.17 -11.86 0.29
N ARG A 184 -10.04 -11.50 -0.34
CA ARG A 184 -8.98 -10.69 0.28
C ARG A 184 -9.54 -9.42 0.90
N LEU A 185 -9.20 -9.21 2.18
CA LEU A 185 -9.49 -8.00 2.93
C LEU A 185 -8.19 -7.46 3.50
N SER A 186 -7.84 -6.22 3.15
CA SER A 186 -6.64 -5.58 3.66
C SER A 186 -6.85 -4.10 3.91
N PHE A 187 -5.94 -3.51 4.65
CA PHE A 187 -5.89 -2.09 4.93
C PHE A 187 -4.55 -1.51 4.53
N ASP A 188 -4.52 -0.19 4.39
CA ASP A 188 -3.31 0.61 4.31
C ASP A 188 -3.48 1.86 5.18
N ILE A 189 -2.46 2.19 5.97
CA ILE A 189 -2.45 3.36 6.84
C ILE A 189 -1.20 4.17 6.54
N LYS A 190 -1.39 5.44 6.19
CA LYS A 190 -0.29 6.38 6.03
C LYS A 190 0.26 6.78 7.41
N LEU A 191 1.55 6.53 7.61
CA LEU A 191 2.29 6.79 8.84
C LEU A 191 3.36 7.87 8.67
N TYR A 192 3.59 8.37 7.45
CA TYR A 192 4.69 9.30 7.12
C TYR A 192 4.79 10.49 8.08
N GLU A 193 3.66 11.13 8.40
CA GLU A 193 3.65 12.33 9.27
C GLU A 193 4.05 12.02 10.72
N SER A 194 3.97 10.76 11.16
CA SER A 194 4.35 10.34 12.52
C SER A 194 5.84 10.38 12.76
N ASN A 195 6.63 10.48 11.67
CA ASN A 195 8.09 10.42 11.71
C ASN A 195 8.61 9.16 12.44
N LEU A 196 7.80 8.09 12.50
CA LEU A 196 8.24 6.78 12.97
C LEU A 196 9.34 6.25 12.04
N ARG A 197 10.38 5.69 12.65
CA ARG A 197 11.42 4.95 11.96
C ARG A 197 11.22 3.45 12.14
N LEU A 198 11.78 2.63 11.25
CA LEU A 198 11.73 1.17 11.40
C LEU A 198 12.36 0.68 12.72
N CYS A 199 13.35 1.40 13.25
CA CYS A 199 13.91 1.15 14.58
C CYS A 199 12.94 1.42 15.73
N ASP A 200 12.03 2.38 15.59
CA ASP A 200 11.06 2.72 16.63
C ASP A 200 10.01 1.62 16.84
N ILE A 201 9.82 0.75 15.85
CA ILE A 201 8.87 -0.36 15.86
C ILE A 201 9.56 -1.73 15.84
N ASN A 202 10.85 -1.80 16.19
CA ASN A 202 11.65 -3.03 16.11
C ASN A 202 11.03 -4.21 16.88
N ASP A 203 10.44 -3.93 18.05
CA ASP A 203 9.80 -4.97 18.87
C ASP A 203 8.61 -5.61 18.13
N PHE A 204 7.83 -4.81 17.40
CA PHE A 204 6.76 -5.33 16.55
C PHE A 204 7.33 -6.12 15.38
N LEU A 205 8.34 -5.59 14.68
CA LEU A 205 8.97 -6.30 13.55
C LEU A 205 9.58 -7.65 13.97
N SER A 206 10.22 -7.70 15.13
CA SER A 206 10.79 -8.93 15.69
C SER A 206 9.72 -9.97 16.00
N ARG A 207 8.59 -9.56 16.56
CA ARG A 207 7.44 -10.43 16.80
C ARG A 207 6.83 -10.93 15.50
N ILE A 208 6.65 -10.06 14.50
CA ILE A 208 6.13 -10.44 13.18
C ILE A 208 7.06 -11.47 12.52
N ARG A 209 8.38 -11.29 12.62
CA ARG A 209 9.38 -12.24 12.10
C ARG A 209 9.22 -13.62 12.73
N GLN A 210 9.03 -13.67 14.04
CA GLN A 210 8.82 -14.93 14.75
C GLN A 210 7.50 -15.59 14.36
N HIS A 211 6.41 -14.83 14.33
CA HIS A 211 5.07 -15.32 13.94
C HIS A 211 5.08 -15.93 12.55
N TYR A 212 5.70 -15.24 11.59
CA TYR A 212 5.79 -15.73 10.21
C TYR A 212 6.96 -16.68 9.97
N SER A 213 7.76 -17.04 10.97
CA SER A 213 8.97 -17.87 10.77
C SER A 213 9.86 -17.35 9.63
N THR A 214 9.94 -16.03 9.47
CA THR A 214 10.73 -15.40 8.41
C THR A 214 12.22 -15.65 8.63
N PRO A 215 13.01 -16.00 7.59
CA PRO A 215 14.44 -16.29 7.74
C PRO A 215 15.22 -15.15 8.42
N ALA A 216 15.81 -15.44 9.59
CA ALA A 216 16.47 -14.43 10.41
C ALA A 216 17.61 -13.72 9.68
N VAL A 217 18.48 -14.48 8.98
CA VAL A 217 19.62 -13.92 8.25
C VAL A 217 19.16 -12.92 7.18
N GLN A 218 18.11 -13.26 6.42
CA GLN A 218 17.57 -12.39 5.38
C GLN A 218 16.95 -11.12 5.98
N PHE A 219 16.15 -11.28 7.05
CA PHE A 219 15.53 -10.15 7.74
C PHE A 219 16.59 -9.21 8.33
N GLU A 220 17.57 -9.72 9.07
CA GLU A 220 18.62 -8.90 9.69
C GLU A 220 19.47 -8.17 8.63
N HIS A 221 19.76 -8.82 7.51
CA HIS A 221 20.50 -8.20 6.42
C HIS A 221 19.74 -7.01 5.80
N MET A 222 18.44 -7.19 5.54
CA MET A 222 17.58 -6.11 5.06
C MET A 222 17.44 -5.02 6.12
N TYR A 223 17.04 -5.39 7.34
CA TYR A 223 16.70 -4.47 8.43
C TYR A 223 17.88 -3.56 8.80
N ASN A 224 19.09 -4.09 8.88
CA ASN A 224 20.26 -3.27 9.21
C ASN A 224 20.53 -2.14 8.21
N LYS A 225 20.12 -2.29 6.94
CA LYS A 225 20.26 -1.26 5.91
C LYS A 225 19.19 -0.19 5.98
N ILE A 226 18.01 -0.52 6.52
CA ILE A 226 16.82 0.34 6.43
C ILE A 226 16.27 0.80 7.79
N LYS A 227 16.83 0.33 8.91
CA LYS A 227 16.28 0.58 10.26
C LYS A 227 16.10 2.06 10.61
N THR A 228 16.88 2.96 10.03
CA THR A 228 16.77 4.41 10.26
C THR A 228 15.75 5.10 9.36
N ASN A 229 15.28 4.44 8.31
CA ASN A 229 14.34 4.99 7.35
C ASN A 229 12.97 5.21 8.00
N ARG A 230 12.30 6.27 7.55
CA ARG A 230 10.94 6.60 7.97
C ARG A 230 9.96 5.58 7.42
N VAL A 231 9.04 5.13 8.27
CA VAL A 231 7.87 4.36 7.88
C VAL A 231 6.89 5.30 7.19
N VAL A 232 6.62 5.02 5.93
CA VAL A 232 5.72 5.80 5.08
C VAL A 232 4.31 5.26 5.27
N HIS A 233 4.10 3.97 5.03
CA HIS A 233 2.80 3.30 5.16
C HIS A 233 2.96 1.96 5.88
N LEU A 234 1.89 1.54 6.58
CA LEU A 234 1.67 0.17 7.03
C LEU A 234 0.47 -0.39 6.28
N SER A 235 0.66 -1.44 5.49
CA SER A 235 -0.43 -2.28 5.02
C SER A 235 -0.46 -3.60 5.76
N GLY A 236 -1.64 -4.17 5.93
CA GLY A 236 -1.83 -5.52 6.46
C GLY A 236 -3.19 -6.08 6.09
N GLY A 237 -3.44 -7.32 6.46
CA GLY A 237 -4.74 -7.95 6.24
C GLY A 237 -4.60 -9.45 6.01
N VAL A 238 -5.64 -10.04 5.44
CA VAL A 238 -5.72 -11.45 5.08
C VAL A 238 -5.79 -11.61 3.57
N ASP A 239 -5.01 -12.55 3.04
CA ASP A 239 -5.02 -12.88 1.62
C ASP A 239 -6.18 -13.81 1.24
N ARG A 240 -6.19 -14.25 -0.03
CA ARG A 240 -7.25 -15.12 -0.58
C ARG A 240 -7.31 -16.51 0.06
N GLU A 241 -6.23 -16.94 0.72
CA GLU A 241 -6.15 -18.21 1.43
C GLU A 241 -6.46 -18.03 2.93
N GLY A 242 -6.83 -16.81 3.34
CA GLY A 242 -7.08 -16.47 4.73
C GLY A 242 -5.80 -16.31 5.55
N LYS A 243 -4.63 -16.23 4.91
CA LYS A 243 -3.35 -16.04 5.59
C LYS A 243 -3.07 -14.56 5.77
N ASP A 244 -2.63 -14.20 6.97
CA ASP A 244 -2.32 -12.82 7.30
C ASP A 244 -0.94 -12.39 6.77
N PHE A 245 -0.77 -11.09 6.56
CA PHE A 245 0.48 -10.50 6.13
C PHE A 245 0.64 -9.06 6.60
N PHE A 246 1.88 -8.56 6.58
CA PHE A 246 2.20 -7.14 6.72
C PHE A 246 3.08 -6.65 5.59
N THR A 247 2.90 -5.40 5.17
CA THR A 247 3.80 -4.69 4.26
C THR A 247 4.16 -3.33 4.86
N PHE A 248 5.45 -3.03 4.92
CA PHE A 248 5.98 -1.78 5.42
C PHE A 248 6.59 -1.01 4.25
N TYR A 249 6.07 0.18 4.00
CA TYR A 249 6.64 1.11 3.01
C TYR A 249 7.53 2.08 3.75
N TYR A 250 8.67 2.41 3.16
CA TYR A 250 9.65 3.31 3.76
C TYR A 250 10.26 4.22 2.70
N ALA A 251 10.59 5.43 3.13
CA ALA A 251 11.26 6.40 2.28
C ALA A 251 12.76 6.05 2.28
N PRO A 252 13.37 5.73 1.13
CA PRO A 252 14.82 5.60 1.08
C PRO A 252 15.45 6.93 1.48
N ASP A 253 16.52 6.87 2.28
CA ASP A 253 17.31 8.05 2.55
C ASP A 253 17.93 8.48 1.21
N MET A 254 17.61 9.70 0.78
CA MET A 254 18.24 10.30 -0.39
C MET A 254 19.65 10.69 0.03
N SER A 255 20.59 9.75 -0.10
CA SER A 255 22.03 9.99 0.05
C SER A 255 22.55 10.88 -1.08
#